data_AF-A0A7J3EPD2-F1
#
_entry.id   AF-A0A7J3EPD2-F1
#
_cell.length_a   1.000
_cell.length_b   1.000
_cell.length_c   1.000
_cell.angle_alpha   90.00
_cell.angle_beta   90.00
_cell.angle_gamma   90.00
#
_symmetry.space_group_name_H-M   'P 1'
#
loop_
_entity.id
_entity.type
_entity.pdbx_description
1 polymer ?
#
loop_
_entity_poly.entity_id
_entity_poly.type
_entity_poly.pdbx_seq_one_letter_code
_entity_poly.pdbx_strand_id
1 'polypeptide(L)'
;MDDQKIEAGSCVVYIDGASRGNPGPSAYAYVLITCSGEKYVESSRIGTSTNNKAEYTALIRALSRAKSVGCRRLTVYSDSQLLTRQLNGEYRVRDPGLRALYQEAMSLMASFEAVRIIHIPRERNLEADALANAELKKTVKDGPSER
;
A
#
# COMPACT_ATOMS: atom_id res chain seq x y z
N MET A 1 -3.53 2.03 -24.35
CA MET A 1 -3.73 1.75 -22.93
C MET A 1 -5.21 1.94 -22.72
N ASP A 2 -5.95 0.84 -22.53
CA ASP A 2 -7.40 0.90 -22.40
C ASP A 2 -7.77 1.83 -21.23
N ASP A 3 -8.43 2.94 -21.56
CA ASP A 3 -9.12 3.80 -20.61
C ASP A 3 -10.28 2.99 -20.01
N GLN A 4 -9.95 2.09 -19.08
CA GLN A 4 -10.94 1.45 -18.24
C GLN A 4 -11.53 2.53 -17.36
N LYS A 5 -12.68 3.05 -17.80
CA LYS A 5 -13.45 4.05 -17.10
C LYS A 5 -13.83 3.50 -15.72
N ILE A 6 -13.19 4.04 -14.68
CA ILE A 6 -13.50 3.68 -13.30
C ILE A 6 -14.91 4.22 -13.00
N GLU A 7 -15.78 3.37 -12.47
CA GLU A 7 -17.16 3.75 -12.13
C GLU A 7 -17.19 4.94 -11.16
N ALA A 8 -18.22 5.78 -11.25
CA ALA A 8 -18.39 6.93 -10.35
C ALA A 8 -18.37 6.48 -8.88
N GLY A 9 -17.63 7.21 -8.04
CA GLY A 9 -17.42 6.86 -6.63
C GLY A 9 -16.45 5.70 -6.39
N SER A 10 -15.86 5.13 -7.43
CA SER A 10 -14.85 4.08 -7.33
C SER A 10 -13.43 4.62 -7.48
N CYS A 11 -12.46 3.95 -6.87
CA CYS A 11 -11.04 4.19 -7.08
C CYS A 11 -10.27 2.89 -7.28
N VAL A 12 -9.10 3.00 -7.89
CA VAL A 12 -8.10 1.94 -8.00
C VAL A 12 -6.85 2.37 -7.26
N VAL A 13 -6.25 1.47 -6.50
CA VAL A 13 -4.97 1.74 -5.84
C VAL A 13 -4.00 0.59 -6.04
N TYR A 14 -2.74 0.94 -6.31
CA TYR A 14 -1.60 0.02 -6.34
C TYR A 14 -0.78 0.27 -5.08
N ILE A 15 -0.42 -0.78 -4.36
CA ILE A 15 0.37 -0.68 -3.13
C ILE A 15 1.60 -1.56 -3.23
N ASP A 16 2.68 -1.14 -2.56
CA ASP A 16 3.88 -1.96 -2.41
C ASP A 16 4.60 -1.64 -1.09
N GLY A 17 5.28 -2.65 -0.55
CA GLY A 17 6.19 -2.53 0.58
C GLY A 17 7.57 -3.05 0.22
N ALA A 18 8.61 -2.29 0.57
CA ALA A 18 10.00 -2.68 0.34
C ALA A 18 10.76 -2.79 1.66
N SER A 19 11.68 -3.75 1.76
CA SER A 19 12.58 -3.90 2.90
C SER A 19 13.98 -4.37 2.51
N ARG A 20 15.02 -3.73 3.05
CA ARG A 20 16.44 -4.13 2.89
C ARG A 20 16.85 -5.03 4.05
N GLY A 21 16.51 -6.32 3.93
CA GLY A 21 16.58 -7.29 5.05
C GLY A 21 15.21 -7.53 5.67
N ASN A 22 15.04 -8.60 6.45
CA ASN A 22 13.75 -8.99 7.00
C ASN A 22 13.87 -9.56 8.44
N PRO A 23 13.97 -8.70 9.48
CA PRO A 23 13.75 -7.24 9.44
C PRO A 23 14.96 -6.42 8.93
N GLY A 24 14.70 -5.20 8.47
CA GLY A 24 15.70 -4.24 7.99
C GLY A 24 15.06 -2.88 7.65
N PRO A 25 15.82 -1.89 7.13
CA PRO A 25 15.23 -0.63 6.68
C PRO A 25 14.11 -0.86 5.67
N SER A 26 12.91 -0.35 5.97
CA SER A 26 11.71 -0.58 5.16
C SER A 26 11.02 0.73 4.77
N ALA A 27 10.23 0.65 3.71
CA ALA A 27 9.43 1.74 3.18
C ALA A 27 8.14 1.18 2.55
N TYR A 28 7.15 2.05 2.37
CA TYR A 28 5.93 1.74 1.63
C TYR A 28 5.72 2.74 0.50
N ALA A 29 4.86 2.36 -0.45
CA ALA A 29 4.29 3.29 -1.41
C ALA A 29 2.86 2.90 -1.81
N TYR A 30 2.09 3.89 -2.26
CA TYR A 30 0.86 3.64 -3.00
C TYR A 30 0.66 4.63 -4.14
N VAL A 31 -0.12 4.20 -5.13
CA VAL A 31 -0.59 5.01 -6.26
C VAL A 31 -2.11 4.84 -6.37
N LEU A 32 -2.86 5.84 -5.93
CA LEU A 32 -4.32 5.88 -5.95
C LEU A 32 -4.82 6.70 -7.15
N ILE A 33 -5.78 6.16 -7.89
CA ILE A 33 -6.41 6.78 -9.06
C ILE A 33 -7.92 6.81 -8.85
N THR A 34 -8.53 7.99 -8.93
CA THR A 34 -9.97 8.19 -8.77
C THR A 34 -10.73 8.00 -10.08
N CYS A 35 -12.06 7.92 -10.00
CA CYS A 35 -12.93 7.92 -11.19
C CYS A 35 -12.86 9.20 -12.03
N SER A 36 -12.42 10.33 -11.45
CA SER A 36 -12.14 11.59 -12.17
C SER A 36 -10.79 11.58 -12.87
N GLY A 37 -9.96 10.54 -12.68
CA GLY A 37 -8.59 10.47 -13.20
C GLY A 37 -7.56 11.18 -12.33
N GLU A 38 -7.96 11.71 -11.17
CA GLU A 38 -7.01 12.30 -10.22
C GLU A 38 -6.11 11.22 -9.62
N LYS A 39 -4.82 11.52 -9.56
CA LYS A 39 -3.78 10.61 -9.09
C LYS A 39 -3.16 11.13 -7.79
N TYR A 40 -3.16 10.30 -6.75
CA TYR A 40 -2.52 10.58 -5.46
C TYR A 40 -1.43 9.54 -5.21
N VAL A 41 -0.23 10.02 -4.91
CA VAL A 41 0.96 9.18 -4.71
C VAL A 41 1.59 9.54 -3.37
N GLU A 42 1.97 8.52 -2.62
CA GLU A 42 2.72 8.69 -1.37
C GLU A 42 3.72 7.54 -1.23
N SER A 43 4.92 7.89 -0.77
CA SER A 43 5.95 6.92 -0.38
C SER A 43 6.72 7.46 0.82
N SER A 44 7.06 6.60 1.76
CA SER A 44 7.84 7.00 2.94
C SER A 44 8.56 5.83 3.59
N ARG A 45 9.67 6.14 4.28
CA ARG A 45 10.40 5.18 5.12
C ARG A 45 9.64 4.95 6.42
N ILE A 46 9.68 3.71 6.92
CA ILE A 46 9.03 3.30 8.17
C ILE A 46 10.02 2.77 9.20
N GLY A 47 11.30 3.12 9.05
CA GLY A 47 12.37 2.63 9.91
C GLY A 47 12.68 1.16 9.69
N THR A 48 13.11 0.47 10.74
CA THR A 48 13.40 -0.98 10.69
C THR A 48 12.11 -1.77 10.84
N SER A 49 11.74 -2.54 9.81
CA SER A 49 10.54 -3.37 9.81
C SER A 49 10.75 -4.64 8.96
N THR A 50 9.70 -5.42 8.79
CA THR A 50 9.65 -6.58 7.88
C THR A 50 8.93 -6.21 6.58
N ASN A 51 9.18 -6.93 5.49
CA ASN A 51 8.47 -6.68 4.23
C ASN A 51 6.94 -6.73 4.41
N ASN A 52 6.44 -7.75 5.10
CA ASN A 52 4.99 -7.92 5.32
C ASN A 52 4.36 -6.74 6.07
N LYS A 53 5.05 -6.20 7.08
CA LYS A 53 4.58 -4.99 7.80
C LYS A 53 4.61 -3.75 6.90
N ALA A 54 5.58 -3.64 6.00
CA ALA A 54 5.66 -2.56 5.03
C ALA A 54 4.47 -2.60 4.04
N GLU A 55 4.14 -3.77 3.52
CA GLU A 55 2.98 -4.02 2.65
C GLU A 55 1.66 -3.64 3.34
N TYR A 56 1.46 -4.08 4.59
CA TYR A 56 0.28 -3.70 5.37
C TYR A 56 0.22 -2.19 5.65
N THR A 57 1.37 -1.56 5.89
CA THR A 57 1.44 -0.10 6.06
C THR A 57 1.02 0.62 4.77
N ALA A 58 1.47 0.13 3.61
CA ALA A 58 1.07 0.65 2.30
C ALA A 58 -0.46 0.61 2.14
N LEU A 59 -1.08 -0.53 2.48
CA LEU A 59 -2.53 -0.70 2.44
C LEU A 59 -3.27 0.28 3.36
N ILE A 60 -2.86 0.40 4.62
CA ILE A 60 -3.53 1.26 5.61
C ILE A 60 -3.49 2.73 5.17
N ARG A 61 -2.33 3.18 4.67
CA ARG A 61 -2.13 4.54 4.15
C ARG A 61 -2.98 4.78 2.90
N ALA A 62 -3.01 3.83 1.97
CA ALA A 62 -3.86 3.86 0.79
C ALA A 62 -5.35 3.93 1.13
N LEU A 63 -5.84 3.09 2.05
CA LEU A 63 -7.24 3.10 2.51
C LEU A 63 -7.61 4.43 3.15
N SER A 64 -6.74 4.96 4.01
CA SER A 64 -6.95 6.26 4.66
C SER A 64 -7.05 7.38 3.63
N ARG A 65 -6.15 7.38 2.63
CA ARG A 65 -6.19 8.36 1.53
C ARG A 65 -7.45 8.22 0.70
N ALA A 66 -7.80 7.02 0.26
CA ALA A 66 -9.00 6.75 -0.53
C ALA A 66 -10.27 7.26 0.18
N LYS A 67 -10.38 7.01 1.48
CA LYS A 67 -11.49 7.53 2.30
C LYS A 67 -11.52 9.06 2.33
N SER A 68 -10.36 9.70 2.52
CA SER A 68 -10.25 11.17 2.58
C SER A 68 -10.66 11.87 1.28
N VAL A 69 -10.54 11.20 0.14
CA VAL A 69 -10.92 11.74 -1.18
C VAL A 69 -12.34 11.32 -1.61
N GLY A 70 -13.14 10.77 -0.68
CA GLY A 70 -14.55 10.45 -0.93
C GLY A 70 -14.78 9.16 -1.73
N CYS A 71 -13.79 8.27 -1.82
CA CYS A 71 -13.96 6.97 -2.45
C CYS A 71 -14.97 6.11 -1.67
N ARG A 72 -15.97 5.55 -2.38
CA ARG A 72 -16.96 4.63 -1.80
C ARG A 72 -16.61 3.17 -2.07
N ARG A 73 -15.99 2.88 -3.21
CA ARG A 73 -15.63 1.52 -3.65
C ARG A 73 -14.17 1.48 -4.10
N LEU A 74 -13.38 0.56 -3.56
CA LEU A 74 -11.94 0.53 -3.80
C LEU A 74 -11.49 -0.82 -4.38
N THR A 75 -10.70 -0.79 -5.44
CA THR A 75 -9.94 -1.96 -5.90
C THR A 75 -8.47 -1.76 -5.54
N VAL A 76 -7.93 -2.66 -4.72
CA VAL A 76 -6.52 -2.67 -4.30
C VAL A 76 -5.78 -3.74 -5.09
N TYR A 77 -4.70 -3.34 -5.75
CA TYR A 77 -3.75 -4.22 -6.41
C TYR A 77 -2.45 -4.30 -5.60
N SER A 78 -1.95 -5.53 -5.42
CA SER A 78 -0.67 -5.81 -4.76
C SER A 78 -0.06 -7.07 -5.36
N ASP A 79 1.26 -7.16 -5.42
CA ASP A 79 2.02 -8.37 -5.76
C ASP A 79 2.39 -9.22 -4.53
N SER A 80 1.99 -8.80 -3.33
CA SER A 80 2.14 -9.59 -2.11
C SER A 80 1.07 -10.66 -2.00
N GLN A 81 1.44 -11.90 -2.37
CA GLN A 81 0.54 -13.05 -2.27
C GLN A 81 0.12 -13.36 -0.83
N LEU A 82 0.98 -13.09 0.16
CA LEU A 82 0.64 -13.26 1.58
C LEU A 82 -0.46 -12.29 2.00
N LEU A 83 -0.27 -10.99 1.73
CA LEU A 83 -1.20 -9.94 2.12
C LEU A 83 -2.57 -10.17 1.48
N THR A 84 -2.59 -10.44 0.17
CA THR A 84 -3.83 -10.66 -0.59
C THR A 84 -4.61 -11.88 -0.08
N ARG A 85 -3.94 -13.02 0.14
CA ARG A 85 -4.58 -14.22 0.70
C ARG A 85 -5.05 -14.04 2.14
N GLN A 86 -4.36 -13.26 2.97
CA GLN A 86 -4.79 -12.97 4.34
C GLN A 86 -6.06 -12.08 4.36
N LEU A 87 -6.11 -11.04 3.54
CA LEU A 87 -7.26 -10.14 3.45
C LEU A 87 -8.48 -10.79 2.82
N ASN A 88 -8.27 -11.73 1.89
CA ASN A 88 -9.35 -12.55 1.31
C ASN A 88 -9.78 -13.71 2.22
N GLY A 89 -9.20 -13.84 3.42
CA GLY A 89 -9.56 -14.88 4.38
C GLY A 89 -9.06 -16.29 4.06
N GLU A 90 -8.25 -16.44 3.02
CA GLU A 90 -7.65 -17.72 2.62
C GLU A 90 -6.59 -18.16 3.64
N TYR A 91 -5.79 -17.21 4.15
CA TYR A 91 -4.71 -17.45 5.10
C TYR A 91 -4.96 -16.78 6.46
N ARG A 92 -4.62 -17.50 7.54
CA ARG A 92 -4.68 -16.94 8.91
C ARG A 92 -3.48 -16.05 9.19
N VAL A 93 -3.71 -14.91 9.85
CA VAL A 93 -2.65 -14.03 10.38
C VAL A 93 -2.16 -14.57 11.71
N ARG A 94 -0.95 -15.13 11.73
CA ARG A 94 -0.34 -15.75 12.93
C ARG A 94 0.63 -14.82 13.66
N ASP A 95 1.32 -13.94 12.94
CA ASP A 95 2.25 -12.99 13.53
C ASP A 95 1.48 -11.94 14.36
N PRO A 96 1.74 -11.80 15.67
CA PRO A 96 1.02 -10.84 16.51
C PRO A 96 1.18 -9.38 16.08
N GLY A 97 2.37 -9.01 15.59
CA GLY A 97 2.64 -7.65 15.11
C GLY A 97 1.89 -7.34 13.81
N LEU A 98 1.71 -8.34 12.94
CA LEU A 98 0.92 -8.26 11.72
C LEU A 98 -0.58 -8.29 12.02
N ARG A 99 -1.01 -8.96 13.10
CA ARG A 99 -2.42 -9.05 13.48
C ARG A 99 -3.03 -7.69 13.80
N ALA A 100 -2.28 -6.81 14.46
CA ALA A 100 -2.73 -5.44 14.72
C ALA A 100 -2.96 -4.66 13.41
N LEU A 101 -2.00 -4.72 12.48
CA LEU A 101 -2.10 -4.08 11.17
C LEU A 101 -3.24 -4.67 10.33
N TYR A 102 -3.44 -5.99 10.41
CA TYR A 102 -4.56 -6.65 9.76
C TYR A 102 -5.91 -6.15 10.29
N GLN A 103 -6.06 -6.05 11.61
CA GLN A 103 -7.30 -5.55 12.23
C GLN A 103 -7.58 -4.10 11.83
N GLU A 104 -6.56 -3.25 11.79
CA GLU A 104 -6.67 -1.87 11.33
C GLU A 104 -7.10 -1.80 9.86
N ALA A 105 -6.45 -2.57 8.98
CA ALA A 105 -6.81 -2.63 7.57
C ALA A 105 -8.26 -3.10 7.37
N MET A 106 -8.69 -4.16 8.09
CA MET A 106 -10.07 -4.67 8.02
C MET A 106 -11.08 -3.62 8.51
N SER A 107 -10.77 -2.89 9.59
CA SER A 107 -11.62 -1.80 10.10
C SER A 107 -11.78 -0.66 9.09
N LEU A 108 -10.68 -0.25 8.45
CA LEU A 108 -10.71 0.76 7.39
C LEU A 108 -11.50 0.28 6.17
N MET A 109 -11.29 -0.97 5.72
CA MET A 109 -12.01 -1.58 4.61
C MET A 109 -13.53 -1.62 4.87
N ALA A 110 -13.95 -1.86 6.11
CA ALA A 110 -15.36 -1.89 6.50
C ALA A 110 -16.06 -0.51 6.39
N SER A 111 -15.30 0.59 6.23
CA SER A 111 -15.87 1.92 6.02
C SER A 111 -16.17 2.27 4.56
N PHE A 112 -15.83 1.37 3.63
CA PHE A 112 -16.20 1.46 2.21
C PHE A 112 -17.44 0.59 1.94
N GLU A 113 -18.17 0.91 0.88
CA GLU A 113 -19.27 0.05 0.42
C GLU A 113 -18.76 -1.29 -0.11
N ALA A 114 -17.59 -1.27 -0.74
CA ALA A 114 -16.94 -2.46 -1.25
C ALA A 114 -15.43 -2.22 -1.36
N VAL A 115 -14.64 -3.20 -0.93
CA VAL A 115 -13.21 -3.27 -1.22
C VAL A 115 -12.91 -4.61 -1.88
N ARG A 116 -12.16 -4.59 -2.99
CA ARG A 116 -11.63 -5.78 -3.65
C ARG A 116 -10.12 -5.81 -3.50
N ILE A 117 -9.58 -6.93 -3.07
CA ILE A 117 -8.13 -7.14 -2.96
C ILE A 117 -7.72 -8.13 -4.06
N ILE A 118 -6.90 -7.66 -5.00
CA ILE A 118 -6.51 -8.43 -6.19
C ILE A 118 -5.00 -8.58 -6.23
N HIS A 119 -4.56 -9.83 -6.25
CA HIS A 119 -3.16 -10.15 -6.51
C HIS A 119 -2.82 -9.91 -7.99
N ILE A 120 -1.69 -9.23 -8.24
CA ILE A 120 -1.13 -9.03 -9.57
C ILE A 120 0.35 -9.45 -9.61
N PRO A 121 0.88 -9.89 -10.77
CA PRO A 121 2.33 -10.05 -10.93
C PRO A 121 3.08 -8.71 -10.72
N ARG A 122 4.31 -8.79 -10.22
CA ARG A 122 5.16 -7.62 -9.93
C ARG A 122 5.39 -6.72 -11.14
N GLU A 123 5.44 -7.30 -12.34
CA GLU A 123 5.59 -6.57 -13.61
C GLU A 123 4.41 -5.63 -13.90
N ARG A 124 3.28 -5.83 -13.22
CA ARG A 124 2.10 -4.95 -13.27
C ARG A 124 2.03 -3.96 -12.10
N ASN A 125 2.96 -4.02 -11.14
CA ASN A 125 3.02 -3.16 -9.96
C ASN A 125 4.26 -2.24 -9.94
N LEU A 126 4.89 -2.03 -11.11
CA LEU A 126 6.21 -1.39 -11.23
C LEU A 126 6.29 0.01 -10.62
N GLU A 127 5.22 0.80 -10.69
CA GLU A 127 5.25 2.17 -10.17
C GLU A 127 5.31 2.20 -8.64
N ALA A 128 4.44 1.44 -7.96
CA ALA A 128 4.46 1.36 -6.50
C ALA A 128 5.78 0.74 -6.01
N ASP A 129 6.25 -0.33 -6.68
CA ASP A 129 7.54 -0.96 -6.37
C ASP A 129 8.73 -0.01 -6.50
N ALA A 130 8.77 0.77 -7.59
CA ALA A 130 9.82 1.75 -7.82
C ALA A 130 9.82 2.85 -6.74
N LEU A 131 8.64 3.34 -6.35
CA LEU A 131 8.48 4.36 -5.32
C LEU A 131 8.95 3.85 -3.94
N ALA A 132 8.50 2.67 -3.52
CA ALA A 132 8.91 2.09 -2.24
C ALA A 132 10.43 1.85 -2.20
N ASN A 133 11.01 1.33 -3.28
CA ASN A 133 12.45 1.12 -3.37
C ASN A 133 13.26 2.42 -3.43
N ALA A 134 12.70 3.49 -4.02
CA ALA A 134 13.37 4.79 -4.07
C ALA A 134 13.59 5.37 -2.67
N GLU A 135 12.63 5.22 -1.75
CA GLU A 135 12.77 5.66 -0.35
C GLU A 135 13.96 4.99 0.37
N LEU A 136 14.25 3.73 0.05
CA LEU A 136 15.37 2.99 0.62
C LEU A 136 16.72 3.35 0.00
N LYS A 137 16.72 3.93 -1.21
CA LYS A 137 17.92 4.42 -1.90
C LYS A 137 18.29 5.84 -1.50
N LYS A 138 17.34 6.63 -1.00
CA LYS A 138 17.63 7.98 -0.49
C LYS A 138 18.68 7.87 0.61
N THR A 139 19.87 8.39 0.35
CA THR A 139 20.86 8.64 1.40
C THR A 139 20.26 9.69 2.32
N VAL A 140 20.37 9.47 3.63
CA VAL A 140 20.11 10.54 4.59
C VAL A 140 21.12 11.64 4.23
N LYS A 141 20.64 12.75 3.66
CA LYS A 141 21.42 13.98 3.71
C LYS A 141 21.32 14.40 5.17
N ASP A 142 22.32 14.01 5.97
CA ASP A 142 22.61 14.75 7.18
C ASP A 142 22.74 16.22 6.78
N GLY A 143 21.94 17.08 7.40
CA GLY A 143 22.07 18.51 7.25
C GLY A 143 21.79 19.18 8.59
N PRO A 144 22.29 20.40 8.83
CA PRO A 144 23.59 20.95 8.44
C PRO A 144 24.65 20.71 9.54
N SER A 145 25.93 20.72 9.19
CA SER A 145 26.97 21.02 10.18
C SER A 145 26.81 22.50 10.55
N GLU A 146 26.16 22.79 11.67
CA GLU A 146 26.27 24.10 12.30
C GLU A 146 27.74 24.31 12.70
N ARG A 147 28.33 25.40 12.21
CA ARG A 147 29.50 26.07 12.78
C ARG A 147 29.10 27.49 13.09
#